data_AF-A0A060C0W0-F1
#
_entry.id   AF-A0A060C0W0-F1
#
_cell.length_a   1.000
_cell.length_b   1.000
_cell.length_c   1.000
_cell.angle_alpha   90.00
_cell.angle_beta   90.00
_cell.angle_gamma   90.00
#
_symmetry.space_group_name_H-M   'P 1'
#
loop_
_entity.id
_entity.type
_entity.pdbx_description
1 polymer ?
#
loop_
_entity_poly.entity_id
_entity_poly.type
_entity_poly.pdbx_seq_one_letter_code
_entity_poly.pdbx_strand_id
1 'polypeptide(L)'
;MPSGRGRLPTRAQIYDGALSNKYVLAWSNSLMDNFIMDVQGSGYVDFGDGEPLMYFGYGGKNGHAYRSIGKVLIDRGEVKKEDMSMQAIRQWGETHSPEEVRELLEQNPSFVFFKPESYAPVKGASAVPLVGRASVASDRSIVPAGTTLLAEVPLLDNNGKFNG
;
A
#
# COMPACT_ATOMS: atom_id res chain seq x y z
N MET A 1 -4.45 -14.57 6.60
CA MET A 1 -4.06 -13.80 7.81
C MET A 1 -3.65 -14.78 8.92
N PRO A 2 -2.55 -14.53 9.65
CA PRO A 2 -2.16 -15.36 10.78
C PRO A 2 -3.23 -15.37 11.88
N SER A 3 -3.44 -16.53 12.53
CA SER A 3 -4.31 -16.64 13.70
C SER A 3 -3.55 -16.26 14.98
N GLY A 4 -4.18 -15.45 15.84
CA GLY A 4 -3.60 -15.06 17.13
C GLY A 4 -4.60 -14.32 18.02
N ARG A 5 -4.51 -14.52 19.34
CA ARG A 5 -5.23 -13.68 20.32
C ARG A 5 -4.36 -12.45 20.61
N GLY A 6 -4.81 -11.26 20.22
CA GLY A 6 -4.13 -9.98 20.52
C GLY A 6 -3.47 -9.33 19.30
N ARG A 7 -2.64 -8.30 19.56
CA ARG A 7 -1.84 -7.61 18.55
C ARG A 7 -0.82 -8.58 17.94
N LEU A 8 -0.74 -8.62 16.61
CA LEU A 8 0.27 -9.38 15.88
C LEU A 8 1.63 -8.62 15.93
N PRO A 9 2.75 -9.27 15.54
CA PRO A 9 4.07 -8.63 15.54
C PRO A 9 4.14 -7.33 14.71
N THR A 10 5.06 -6.44 15.06
CA THR A 10 5.34 -5.20 14.31
C THR A 10 5.96 -5.51 12.95
N ARG A 11 5.98 -4.53 12.03
CA ARG A 11 6.68 -4.68 10.74
C ARG A 11 8.13 -5.15 10.89
N ALA A 12 8.90 -4.53 11.79
CA ALA A 12 10.29 -4.91 12.06
C ALA A 12 10.41 -6.38 12.49
N GLN A 13 9.57 -6.80 13.46
CA GLN A 13 9.54 -8.20 13.90
C GLN A 13 9.14 -9.16 12.77
N ILE A 14 8.23 -8.76 11.88
CA ILE A 14 7.83 -9.56 10.72
C ILE A 14 9.00 -9.69 9.72
N TYR A 15 9.73 -8.61 9.47
CA TYR A 15 10.95 -8.65 8.64
C TYR A 15 12.05 -9.51 9.26
N ASP A 16 12.10 -9.61 10.60
CA ASP A 16 12.99 -10.53 11.33
C ASP A 16 12.46 -11.98 11.41
N GLY A 17 11.35 -12.31 10.74
CA GLY A 17 10.85 -13.68 10.64
C GLY A 17 9.95 -14.11 11.81
N ALA A 18 9.28 -13.17 12.51
CA ALA A 18 8.34 -13.51 13.58
C ALA A 18 7.11 -14.32 13.12
N LEU A 19 6.87 -14.43 11.80
CA LEU A 19 5.78 -15.22 11.23
C LEU A 19 6.30 -16.51 10.60
N SER A 20 5.53 -17.59 10.75
CA SER A 20 5.81 -18.86 10.06
C SER A 20 5.69 -18.71 8.54
N ASN A 21 6.60 -19.33 7.80
CA ASN A 21 6.63 -19.33 6.33
C ASN A 21 5.34 -19.85 5.67
N LYS A 22 4.50 -20.61 6.39
CA LYS A 22 3.19 -21.06 5.88
C LYS A 22 2.22 -19.91 5.56
N TYR A 23 2.49 -18.69 6.03
CA TYR A 23 1.69 -17.50 5.78
C TYR A 23 2.21 -16.65 4.61
N VAL A 24 3.36 -16.99 4.03
CA VAL A 24 3.91 -16.27 2.88
C VAL A 24 3.09 -16.62 1.65
N LEU A 25 2.56 -15.60 0.97
CA LEU A 25 1.80 -15.77 -0.27
C LEU A 25 2.70 -15.76 -1.51
N ALA A 26 3.73 -14.91 -1.51
CA ALA A 26 4.69 -14.75 -2.59
C ALA A 26 5.98 -14.11 -2.05
N TRP A 27 7.07 -14.27 -2.79
CA TRP A 27 8.34 -13.55 -2.54
C TRP A 27 8.53 -12.51 -3.64
N SER A 28 8.41 -11.23 -3.27
CA SER A 28 8.68 -10.11 -4.16
C SER A 28 10.18 -9.84 -4.28
N ASN A 29 10.57 -9.11 -5.32
CA ASN A 29 11.92 -8.55 -5.47
C ASN A 29 12.11 -7.16 -4.85
N SER A 30 11.10 -6.56 -4.21
CA SER A 30 11.14 -5.17 -3.73
C SER A 30 10.36 -4.97 -2.43
N LEU A 31 11.05 -4.58 -1.35
CA LEU A 31 10.41 -4.22 -0.07
C LEU A 31 9.58 -2.95 -0.20
N MET A 32 10.00 -2.02 -1.05
CA MET A 32 9.28 -0.76 -1.29
C MET A 32 7.94 -1.02 -1.98
N ASP A 33 7.91 -1.92 -2.97
CA ASP A 33 6.66 -2.30 -3.64
C ASP A 33 5.67 -2.96 -2.69
N ASN A 34 6.16 -3.85 -1.82
CA ASN A 34 5.33 -4.43 -0.77
C ASN A 34 4.73 -3.34 0.14
N PHE A 35 5.52 -2.34 0.52
CA PHE A 35 5.03 -1.23 1.34
C PHE A 35 3.99 -0.38 0.61
N ILE A 36 4.22 -0.08 -0.67
CA ILE A 36 3.25 0.67 -1.48
C ILE A 36 1.95 -0.13 -1.58
N MET A 37 2.03 -1.44 -1.81
CA MET A 37 0.88 -2.34 -1.81
C MET A 37 0.15 -2.36 -0.45
N ASP A 38 0.88 -2.32 0.68
CA ASP A 38 0.28 -2.19 2.02
C ASP A 38 -0.54 -0.90 2.14
N VAL A 39 -0.01 0.22 1.65
CA VAL A 39 -0.68 1.53 1.69
C VAL A 39 -1.91 1.56 0.78
N GLN A 40 -1.83 0.97 -0.41
CA GLN A 40 -2.97 0.86 -1.33
C GLN A 40 -4.03 -0.14 -0.84
N GLY A 41 -3.63 -1.14 -0.04
CA GLY A 41 -4.51 -2.17 0.52
C GLY A 41 -4.83 -3.31 -0.45
N SER A 42 -4.34 -3.28 -1.68
CA SER A 42 -4.39 -4.39 -2.64
C SER A 42 -3.35 -4.22 -3.74
N GLY A 43 -3.13 -5.25 -4.53
CA GLY A 43 -2.18 -5.23 -5.64
C GLY A 43 -2.31 -6.45 -6.54
N TYR A 44 -1.72 -6.34 -7.73
CA TYR A 44 -1.54 -7.45 -8.65
C TYR A 44 -0.11 -7.96 -8.53
N VAL A 45 0.03 -9.29 -8.54
CA VAL A 45 1.32 -9.97 -8.53
C VAL A 45 1.46 -10.75 -9.84
N ASP A 46 2.56 -10.49 -10.53
CA ASP A 46 3.02 -11.28 -11.66
C ASP A 46 4.03 -12.32 -11.14
N PHE A 47 3.76 -13.61 -11.36
CA PHE A 47 4.66 -14.70 -10.99
C PHE A 47 5.69 -15.02 -12.08
N GLY A 48 5.57 -14.42 -13.27
CA GLY A 48 6.50 -14.61 -14.38
C GLY A 48 6.43 -15.98 -15.06
N ASP A 49 5.41 -16.78 -14.76
CA ASP A 49 5.14 -18.11 -15.32
C ASP A 49 4.24 -18.07 -16.57
N GLY A 50 3.78 -16.87 -16.97
CA GLY A 50 2.89 -16.65 -18.11
C GLY A 50 1.41 -16.82 -17.77
N GLU A 51 1.06 -17.14 -16.52
CA GLU A 51 -0.32 -17.16 -16.06
C GLU A 51 -0.87 -15.73 -15.88
N PRO A 52 -2.21 -15.56 -15.82
CA PRO A 52 -2.81 -14.25 -15.53
C PRO A 52 -2.35 -13.68 -14.18
N LEU A 53 -2.25 -12.35 -14.12
CA LEU A 53 -1.92 -11.63 -12.89
C LEU A 53 -2.82 -12.05 -11.71
N MET A 54 -2.20 -12.39 -10.58
CA MET A 54 -2.90 -12.77 -9.37
C MET A 54 -3.27 -11.52 -8.57
N TYR A 55 -4.56 -11.35 -8.27
CA TYR A 55 -5.03 -10.24 -7.43
C TYR A 55 -4.96 -10.59 -5.95
N PHE A 56 -4.31 -9.74 -5.17
CA PHE A 56 -4.22 -9.84 -3.72
C PHE A 56 -5.01 -8.70 -3.09
N GLY A 57 -6.17 -9.03 -2.52
CA GLY A 57 -7.04 -8.10 -1.81
C GLY A 57 -6.70 -7.96 -0.33
N TYR A 58 -7.20 -6.91 0.32
CA TYR A 58 -7.02 -6.69 1.75
C TYR A 58 -7.57 -7.85 2.59
N GLY A 59 -6.73 -8.43 3.44
CA GLY A 59 -7.04 -9.56 4.32
C GLY A 59 -6.97 -9.23 5.82
N GLY A 60 -6.49 -8.05 6.22
CA GLY A 60 -6.41 -7.61 7.61
C GLY A 60 -5.16 -6.78 7.93
N LYS A 61 -4.97 -6.41 9.20
CA LYS A 61 -3.79 -5.67 9.69
C LYS A 61 -3.30 -6.22 11.03
N ASN A 62 -2.03 -5.96 11.36
CA ASN A 62 -1.40 -6.45 12.59
C ASN A 62 -1.85 -5.78 13.91
N GLY A 63 -2.62 -4.68 13.82
CA GLY A 63 -3.18 -3.99 14.98
C GLY A 63 -2.28 -2.88 15.57
N HIS A 64 -1.11 -2.62 14.97
CA HIS A 64 -0.30 -1.44 15.30
C HIS A 64 -0.79 -0.22 14.51
N ALA A 65 -0.60 0.98 15.07
CA ALA A 65 -1.00 2.21 14.39
C ALA A 65 -0.06 2.52 13.23
N TYR A 66 -0.60 3.00 12.13
CA TYR A 66 0.20 3.44 10.98
C TYR A 66 0.98 4.72 11.32
N ARG A 67 2.27 4.75 10.94
CA ARG A 67 3.10 5.97 10.94
C ARG A 67 3.44 6.34 9.50
N SER A 68 3.30 7.61 9.16
CA SER A 68 3.59 8.11 7.80
C SER A 68 5.09 8.08 7.52
N ILE A 69 5.49 7.26 6.54
CA ILE A 69 6.87 7.22 6.02
C ILE A 69 7.21 8.51 5.27
N GLY A 70 6.26 9.08 4.52
CA GLY A 70 6.45 10.39 3.88
C GLY A 70 6.79 11.48 4.90
N LYS A 71 6.14 11.48 6.08
CA LYS A 71 6.52 12.39 7.15
C LYS A 71 7.95 12.16 7.65
N VAL A 72 8.38 10.90 7.79
CA VAL A 72 9.76 10.59 8.20
C VAL A 72 10.77 11.14 7.20
N LEU A 73 10.54 10.97 5.90
CA LEU A 73 11.40 11.50 4.85
C LEU A 73 11.46 13.04 4.85
N ILE A 74 10.33 13.71 5.09
CA ILE A 74 10.27 15.17 5.24
C ILE A 74 11.06 15.61 6.47
N ASP A 75 10.86 14.95 7.60
CA ASP A 75 11.53 15.30 8.86
C ASP A 75 13.05 15.06 8.77
N ARG A 76 13.51 14.12 7.93
CA ARG A 76 14.93 13.89 7.59
C ARG A 76 15.49 14.87 6.55
N GLY A 77 14.64 15.63 5.86
CA GLY A 77 15.03 16.55 4.80
C GLY A 77 15.39 15.87 3.48
N GLU A 78 15.05 14.60 3.31
CA GLU A 78 15.39 13.80 2.12
C GLU A 78 14.41 14.04 0.96
N VAL A 79 13.17 14.41 1.29
CA VAL A 79 12.15 14.80 0.31
C VAL A 79 11.41 16.04 0.82
N LYS A 80 11.28 17.07 -0.02
CA LYS A 80 10.53 18.28 0.35
C LYS A 80 9.05 17.96 0.53
N LYS A 81 8.39 18.68 1.44
CA LYS A 81 6.96 18.51 1.72
C LYS A 81 6.08 18.73 0.48
N GLU A 82 6.42 19.71 -0.35
CA GLU A 82 5.70 20.03 -1.59
C GLU A 82 5.84 18.97 -2.68
N ASP A 83 6.94 18.22 -2.68
CA ASP A 83 7.21 17.15 -3.65
C ASP A 83 6.77 15.76 -3.15
N MET A 84 6.27 15.68 -1.91
CA MET A 84 5.93 14.42 -1.27
C MET A 84 4.74 13.72 -1.94
N SER A 85 5.00 12.55 -2.49
CA SER A 85 4.00 11.70 -3.15
C SER A 85 4.38 10.22 -3.03
N MET A 86 3.47 9.30 -3.37
CA MET A 86 3.83 7.87 -3.45
C MET A 86 4.93 7.61 -4.48
N GLN A 87 4.97 8.39 -5.56
CA GLN A 87 6.01 8.31 -6.57
C GLN A 87 7.37 8.79 -6.03
N ALA A 88 7.38 9.86 -5.24
CA ALA A 88 8.60 10.32 -4.57
C ALA A 88 9.15 9.29 -3.56
N ILE A 89 8.27 8.64 -2.79
CA ILE A 89 8.68 7.56 -1.86
C ILE A 89 9.24 6.36 -2.63
N ARG A 90 8.60 5.97 -3.74
CA ARG A 90 9.10 4.91 -4.64
C ARG A 90 10.48 5.26 -5.17
N GLN A 91 10.64 6.44 -5.76
CA GLN A 91 11.89 6.90 -6.33
C GLN A 91 12.99 6.97 -5.26
N TRP A 92 12.67 7.44 -4.06
CA TRP A 92 13.59 7.42 -2.94
C TRP A 92 14.09 5.99 -2.66
N GLY A 93 13.20 5.00 -2.66
CA GLY A 93 13.59 3.60 -2.45
C GLY A 93 14.45 3.01 -3.57
N GLU A 94 14.29 3.49 -4.81
CA GLU A 94 15.09 3.07 -5.97
C GLU A 94 16.52 3.63 -5.93
N THR A 95 16.74 4.74 -5.22
CA THR A 95 18.05 5.41 -5.13
C THR A 95 18.84 5.07 -3.87
N HIS A 96 18.28 4.29 -2.94
CA HIS A 96 18.90 3.93 -1.65
C HIS A 96 19.12 2.42 -1.53
N SER A 97 20.01 2.02 -0.62
CA SER A 97 20.32 0.61 -0.37
C SER A 97 19.13 -0.14 0.25
N PRO A 98 19.05 -1.48 0.08
CA PRO A 98 18.04 -2.30 0.73
C PRO A 98 17.98 -2.13 2.26
N GLU A 99 19.13 -1.90 2.90
CA GLU A 99 19.25 -1.68 4.34
C GLU A 99 18.62 -0.34 4.76
N GLU A 100 18.87 0.74 4.01
CA GLU A 100 18.26 2.06 4.25
C GLU A 100 16.75 2.03 4.02
N VAL A 101 16.30 1.35 2.95
CA VAL A 101 14.87 1.13 2.70
C VAL A 101 14.25 0.38 3.86
N ARG A 102 14.88 -0.69 4.32
CA ARG A 102 14.38 -1.47 5.46
C ARG A 102 14.27 -0.61 6.72
N GLU A 103 15.31 0.13 7.08
CA GLU A 103 15.32 1.01 8.25
C GLU A 103 14.19 2.04 8.19
N LEU A 104 14.00 2.68 7.04
CA LEU A 104 12.93 3.64 6.83
C LEU A 104 11.57 2.99 7.05
N LEU A 105 11.31 1.86 6.39
CA LEU A 105 10.01 1.19 6.44
C LEU A 105 9.67 0.71 7.86
N GLU A 106 10.65 0.25 8.63
CA GLU A 106 10.47 -0.19 10.02
C GLU A 106 9.99 0.93 10.97
N GLN A 107 10.14 2.20 10.60
CA GLN A 107 9.54 3.33 11.32
C GLN A 107 8.00 3.24 11.37
N ASN A 108 7.37 2.52 10.44
CA ASN A 108 5.94 2.22 10.47
C ASN A 108 5.67 0.81 11.02
N PRO A 109 5.22 0.67 12.28
CA PRO A 109 5.00 -0.64 12.89
C PRO A 109 3.76 -1.36 12.33
N SER A 110 2.87 -0.67 11.61
CA SER A 110 1.69 -1.26 10.97
C SER A 110 2.08 -2.16 9.79
N PHE A 111 1.41 -3.29 9.67
CA PHE A 111 1.60 -4.27 8.61
C PHE A 111 0.26 -4.78 8.10
N VAL A 112 0.11 -4.90 6.77
CA VAL A 112 -1.11 -5.36 6.11
C VAL A 112 -0.94 -6.83 5.69
N PHE A 113 -2.01 -7.60 5.85
CA PHE A 113 -2.08 -8.98 5.36
C PHE A 113 -3.04 -9.01 4.17
N PHE A 114 -2.69 -9.80 3.16
CA PHE A 114 -3.50 -9.96 1.97
C PHE A 114 -4.17 -11.33 1.91
N LYS A 115 -5.13 -11.46 0.99
CA LYS A 115 -5.75 -12.72 0.60
C LYS A 115 -5.73 -12.83 -0.94
N PRO A 116 -5.31 -13.97 -1.50
CA PRO A 116 -5.45 -14.21 -2.93
C PRO A 116 -6.93 -14.28 -3.29
N GLU A 117 -7.30 -13.62 -4.38
CA GLU A 117 -8.63 -13.73 -4.97
C GLU A 117 -8.47 -14.10 -6.45
N SER A 118 -9.09 -15.22 -6.85
CA SER A 118 -9.16 -15.63 -8.25
C SER A 118 -9.80 -14.51 -9.07
N TYR A 119 -9.05 -13.91 -10.01
CA TYR A 119 -9.40 -12.74 -10.83
C TYR A 119 -10.71 -12.07 -10.37
N ALA A 120 -10.62 -11.36 -9.24
CA ALA A 120 -11.73 -10.57 -8.75
C ALA A 120 -11.50 -9.14 -9.24
N PRO A 121 -12.52 -8.47 -9.79
CA PRO A 121 -12.39 -7.04 -10.05
C PRO A 121 -11.96 -6.34 -8.76
N VAL A 122 -11.05 -5.36 -8.82
CA VAL A 122 -10.56 -4.62 -7.65
C VAL A 122 -11.74 -4.08 -6.85
N LYS A 123 -11.87 -4.41 -5.56
CA LYS A 123 -12.99 -3.97 -4.71
C LYS A 123 -12.54 -2.97 -3.65
N GLY A 124 -13.37 -1.96 -3.41
CA GLY A 124 -13.21 -1.07 -2.27
C GLY A 124 -13.75 -1.66 -0.97
N ALA A 125 -13.70 -0.87 0.10
CA ALA A 125 -14.22 -1.26 1.43
C ALA A 125 -15.74 -1.51 1.48
N SER A 126 -16.47 -1.21 0.40
CA SER A 126 -17.91 -1.51 0.24
C SER A 126 -18.16 -2.85 -0.49
N ALA A 127 -17.11 -3.62 -0.78
CA ALA A 127 -17.16 -4.89 -1.53
C ALA A 127 -17.70 -4.78 -2.97
N VAL A 128 -17.79 -3.56 -3.52
CA VAL A 128 -18.20 -3.28 -4.90
C VAL A 128 -16.96 -3.13 -5.78
N PRO A 129 -16.95 -3.72 -7.01
CA PRO A 129 -15.94 -3.47 -8.02
C PRO A 129 -15.71 -1.97 -8.28
N LEU A 130 -14.45 -1.55 -8.21
CA LEU A 130 -14.03 -0.19 -8.51
C LEU A 130 -13.81 -0.03 -10.01
N VAL A 131 -14.46 0.97 -10.59
CA VAL A 131 -14.20 1.40 -11.96
C VAL A 131 -13.26 2.59 -11.90
N GLY A 132 -12.13 2.48 -12.60
CA GLY A 132 -11.10 3.51 -12.61
C GLY A 132 -11.66 4.86 -13.06
N ARG A 133 -11.34 5.92 -12.30
CA ARG A 133 -11.86 7.31 -12.47
C ARG A 133 -13.37 7.50 -12.27
N ALA A 134 -14.12 6.45 -11.91
CA ALA A 134 -15.55 6.51 -11.60
C ALA A 134 -15.88 6.05 -10.18
N SER A 135 -14.86 5.85 -9.35
CA SER A 135 -14.98 5.47 -7.94
C SER A 135 -13.90 6.16 -7.11
N VAL A 136 -14.24 6.53 -5.87
CA VAL A 136 -13.35 7.26 -4.95
C VAL A 136 -13.43 6.69 -3.54
N ALA A 137 -12.37 6.90 -2.75
CA ALA A 137 -12.39 6.69 -1.31
C ALA A 137 -12.86 7.97 -0.60
N SER A 138 -13.67 7.83 0.45
CA SER A 138 -14.22 8.95 1.22
C SER A 138 -14.26 8.66 2.71
N ASP A 139 -14.39 9.72 3.51
CA ASP A 139 -14.75 9.60 4.92
C ASP A 139 -16.23 9.22 5.02
N ARG A 140 -16.53 8.04 5.57
CA ARG A 140 -17.90 7.52 5.70
C ARG A 140 -18.81 8.36 6.60
N SER A 141 -18.24 9.16 7.51
CA SER A 141 -19.01 10.05 8.39
C SER A 141 -19.51 11.30 7.67
N ILE A 142 -18.85 11.67 6.56
CA ILE A 142 -19.16 12.89 5.79
C ILE A 142 -19.80 12.54 4.45
N VAL A 143 -19.20 11.63 3.69
CA VAL A 143 -19.66 11.15 2.38
C VAL A 143 -19.83 9.63 2.46
N PRO A 144 -21.05 9.15 2.79
CA PRO A 144 -21.33 7.73 2.93
C PRO A 144 -21.11 6.93 1.65
N ALA A 145 -20.90 5.62 1.79
CA ALA A 145 -20.76 4.72 0.66
C ALA A 145 -22.00 4.74 -0.25
N GLY A 146 -21.80 4.85 -1.56
CA GLY A 146 -22.87 4.92 -2.55
C GLY A 146 -23.29 6.33 -2.96
N THR A 147 -22.74 7.37 -2.33
CA THR A 147 -23.00 8.77 -2.70
C THR A 147 -22.52 9.07 -4.12
N THR A 148 -23.38 9.67 -4.94
CA THR A 148 -23.00 10.19 -6.27
C THR A 148 -22.29 11.53 -6.13
N LEU A 149 -21.16 11.68 -6.83
CA LEU A 149 -20.37 12.90 -6.85
C LEU A 149 -20.27 13.44 -8.28
N LEU A 150 -20.49 14.74 -8.43
CA LEU A 150 -20.08 15.51 -9.61
C LEU A 150 -18.88 16.36 -9.20
N ALA A 151 -17.75 16.19 -9.89
CA ALA A 151 -16.50 16.88 -9.56
C ALA A 151 -15.76 17.31 -10.83
N GLU A 152 -15.14 18.49 -10.79
CA GLU A 152 -14.07 18.84 -11.72
C GLU A 152 -12.75 18.31 -11.17
N VAL A 153 -12.12 17.41 -11.93
CA VAL A 153 -10.88 16.74 -11.52
C VAL A 153 -9.71 17.36 -12.30
N PRO A 154 -8.67 17.88 -11.62
CA PRO A 154 -7.53 18.49 -12.30
C PRO A 154 -6.78 17.45 -13.13
N LEU A 155 -6.40 17.82 -14.35
CA LEU A 155 -5.54 17.00 -15.19
C LEU A 155 -4.07 17.28 -14.86
N LEU A 156 -3.25 16.23 -14.93
CA LEU A 156 -1.81 16.29 -14.65
C LEU A 156 -1.03 15.86 -15.89
N ASP A 157 0.16 16.43 -16.07
CA ASP A 157 1.13 16.01 -17.10
C ASP A 157 1.88 14.73 -16.67
N ASN A 158 2.79 14.25 -17.54
CA ASN A 158 3.59 13.06 -17.28
C ASN A 158 4.53 13.18 -16.06
N ASN A 159 4.77 14.40 -15.58
CA ASN A 159 5.56 14.69 -14.39
C ASN A 159 4.69 14.91 -13.14
N GLY A 160 3.38 14.67 -13.24
CA GLY A 160 2.44 14.90 -12.15
C GLY A 160 2.12 16.36 -11.88
N LYS A 161 2.44 17.29 -12.81
CA LYS A 161 2.18 18.72 -12.65
C LYS A 161 0.83 19.11 -13.26
N PHE A 162 0.08 19.96 -12.56
CA PHE A 162 -1.19 20.50 -13.04
C PHE A 162 -1.03 21.24 -14.37
N ASN A 163 -1.87 20.91 -15.34
CA ASN A 163 -1.76 21.40 -16.72
C ASN A 163 -2.70 22.57 -17.08
N GLY A 164 -3.57 23.01 -16.16
CA GLY A 164 -4.53 24.10 -16.40
C GLY A 164 -5.87 23.59 -16.89
#